data_AF-A0A920P194-F1
#
_entry.id   AF-A0A920P194-F1
#
_cell.length_a   1.000
_cell.length_b   1.000
_cell.length_c   1.000
_cell.angle_alpha   90.00
_cell.angle_beta   90.00
_cell.angle_gamma   90.00
#
_symmetry.space_group_name_H-M   'P 1'
#
loop_
_entity.id
_entity.type
_entity.pdbx_description
1 polymer ?
#
loop_
_entity_poly.entity_id
_entity_poly.type
_entity_poly.pdbx_seq_one_letter_code
_entity_poly.pdbx_strand_id
1 'polypeptide(L)'
;MKHAPALLALCAPTTNSYKRLVPGFEAPVNIAYSEANRTASVRIPNNYTSSPKAKRIEFRCPDPSSNPYLAFSSILMAGLDGVKNNIDPGQPTDINIYEAPADILEKNSFYSRIPCRSTRST
;
A
#
# COMPACT_ATOMS: atom_id res chain seq x y z
N MET A 1 -8.08 -0.66 2.63
CA MET A 1 -7.02 0.37 2.61
C MET A 1 -7.08 1.40 3.73
N LYS A 2 -8.18 1.48 4.47
CA LYS A 2 -8.39 2.41 5.59
C LYS A 2 -7.22 2.52 6.58
N HIS A 3 -6.60 1.39 6.92
CA HIS A 3 -5.51 1.33 7.91
C HIS A 3 -4.11 1.52 7.34
N ALA A 4 -3.96 1.76 6.03
CA ALA A 4 -2.65 1.84 5.39
C ALA A 4 -1.72 2.92 5.99
N PRO A 5 -2.19 4.14 6.32
CA PRO A 5 -1.35 5.15 6.99
C PRO A 5 -0.87 4.71 8.38
N ALA A 6 -1.72 4.02 9.15
CA ALA A 6 -1.36 3.51 10.48
C ALA A 6 -0.39 2.31 10.37
N LEU A 7 -0.60 1.42 9.40
CA LEU A 7 0.30 0.30 9.13
C LEU A 7 1.71 0.76 8.77
N LEU A 8 1.84 1.88 8.05
CA LEU A 8 3.15 2.42 7.68
C LEU A 8 4.00 2.79 8.90
N ALA A 9 3.41 3.20 10.02
CA ALA A 9 4.18 3.45 11.24
C ALA A 9 4.89 2.18 11.76
N LEU A 10 4.30 1.01 11.51
CA LEU A 10 4.83 -0.29 11.96
C LEU A 10 5.70 -0.96 10.87
N CYS A 11 5.28 -0.85 9.61
CA CYS A 11 5.96 -1.44 8.46
C CYS A 11 7.11 -0.59 7.90
N ALA A 12 7.16 0.70 8.27
CA ALA A 12 8.19 1.66 7.88
C ALA A 12 8.51 2.59 9.08
N PRO A 13 9.17 2.07 10.13
CA PRO A 13 9.32 2.78 11.40
C PRO A 13 10.42 3.87 11.35
N THR A 14 11.37 3.79 10.43
CA THR A 14 12.52 4.69 10.42
C THR A 14 12.31 5.88 9.49
N THR A 15 13.00 6.99 9.75
CA THR A 15 13.01 8.16 8.84
C THR A 15 13.61 7.82 7.48
N ASN A 16 14.51 6.84 7.41
CA ASN A 16 15.10 6.38 6.15
C ASN A 16 14.09 5.66 5.25
N SER A 17 13.14 4.95 5.85
CA SER A 17 12.06 4.28 5.12
C SER A 17 11.24 5.26 4.27
N TYR A 18 11.03 6.48 4.75
CA TYR A 18 10.29 7.52 4.03
C TYR A 18 11.08 8.14 2.88
N LYS A 19 12.41 8.08 2.90
CA LYS A 19 13.24 8.50 1.76
C LYS A 19 13.12 7.56 0.56
N ARG A 20 12.70 6.31 0.79
CA ARG A 20 12.38 5.36 -0.29
C ARG A 20 11.04 5.67 -0.97
N LEU A 21 10.10 6.29 -0.26
CA LEU A 21 8.73 6.57 -0.72
C LEU A 21 8.65 7.87 -1.54
N VAL A 22 9.58 8.03 -2.48
CA VAL A 22 9.69 9.19 -3.38
C VAL A 22 9.33 8.74 -4.79
N PRO A 23 8.52 9.50 -5.54
CA PRO A 23 8.17 9.16 -6.91
C PRO A 23 9.43 9.05 -7.79
N GLY A 24 9.45 8.06 -8.68
CA GLY A 24 10.56 7.79 -9.61
C GLY A 24 11.47 6.63 -9.21
N PHE A 25 11.37 6.16 -7.96
CA PHE A 25 11.90 4.86 -7.54
C PHE A 25 10.71 3.91 -7.44
N GLU A 26 10.83 2.62 -7.82
CA GLU A 26 9.72 1.62 -7.91
C GLU A 26 8.95 1.33 -6.59
N ALA A 27 9.07 2.20 -5.58
CA ALA A 27 8.35 2.23 -4.34
C ALA A 27 6.96 2.91 -4.50
N PRO A 28 5.94 2.38 -3.81
CA PRO A 28 4.61 2.96 -3.87
C PRO A 28 4.56 4.31 -3.13
N VAL A 29 3.94 5.32 -3.73
CA VAL A 29 3.76 6.66 -3.12
C VAL A 29 2.29 6.90 -2.74
N ASN A 30 1.37 6.23 -3.43
CA ASN A 30 -0.07 6.37 -3.24
C ASN A 30 -0.67 5.05 -2.77
N ILE A 31 -1.68 5.15 -1.91
CA ILE A 31 -2.45 4.01 -1.44
C ILE A 31 -3.44 3.63 -2.55
N ALA A 32 -3.13 2.59 -3.31
CA ALA A 32 -3.93 2.07 -4.42
C ALA A 32 -3.67 0.57 -4.60
N TYR A 33 -4.64 -0.14 -5.17
CA TYR A 33 -4.49 -1.54 -5.53
C TYR A 33 -4.71 -1.70 -7.02
N SER A 34 -3.95 -2.61 -7.62
CA SER A 34 -3.99 -2.86 -9.05
C SER A 34 -3.52 -4.27 -9.35
N GLU A 35 -3.99 -4.79 -10.47
CA GLU A 35 -3.51 -6.02 -11.04
C GLU A 35 -2.16 -5.78 -11.74
N ALA A 36 -1.15 -6.58 -11.39
CA ALA A 36 0.20 -6.58 -11.98
C ALA A 36 1.03 -5.26 -11.90
N ASN A 37 0.45 -4.13 -11.51
CA ASN A 37 1.13 -2.84 -11.50
C ASN A 37 2.17 -2.72 -10.37
N ARG A 38 3.39 -2.29 -10.72
CA ARG A 38 4.53 -2.08 -9.79
C ARG A 38 4.54 -0.69 -9.18
N THR A 39 3.49 0.10 -9.35
CA THR A 39 3.38 1.45 -8.77
C THR A 39 2.36 1.51 -7.64
N ALA A 40 1.49 0.51 -7.57
CA ALA A 40 0.48 0.34 -6.53
C ALA A 40 1.09 -0.12 -5.20
N SER A 41 0.49 0.31 -4.09
CA SER A 41 0.88 -0.10 -2.73
C SER A 41 0.51 -1.55 -2.45
N VAL A 42 -0.62 -2.00 -2.98
CA VAL A 42 -1.08 -3.39 -2.95
C VAL A 42 -1.10 -3.92 -4.37
N ARG A 43 -0.28 -4.94 -4.65
CA ARG A 43 -0.23 -5.60 -5.95
C ARG A 43 -0.90 -6.96 -5.87
N ILE A 44 -1.78 -7.24 -6.83
CA ILE A 44 -2.29 -8.58 -7.07
C ILE A 44 -1.43 -9.18 -8.20
N PRO A 45 -0.53 -10.14 -7.92
CA PRO A 45 0.25 -10.78 -8.97
C PRO A 45 -0.68 -11.57 -9.90
N ASN A 46 -0.61 -11.26 -11.18
CA ASN A 46 -1.25 -12.02 -12.26
C ASN A 46 -0.48 -13.32 -12.51
N ASN A 47 -0.46 -14.22 -11.53
CA ASN A 47 0.03 -15.57 -11.77
C ASN A 47 -1.02 -16.30 -12.63
N TYR A 48 -0.84 -16.23 -13.96
CA TYR A 48 -1.61 -16.94 -14.98
C TYR A 48 -1.54 -18.49 -14.90
N THR A 49 -0.85 -19.05 -13.89
CA THR A 49 -0.78 -20.49 -13.69
C THR A 49 -2.06 -20.99 -13.02
N SER A 50 -2.75 -21.92 -13.68
CA SER A 50 -4.08 -22.51 -13.43
C SER A 50 -4.46 -23.02 -12.03
N SER A 51 -3.78 -22.64 -10.95
CA SER A 51 -4.07 -23.09 -9.59
C SER A 51 -4.73 -21.99 -8.73
N PRO A 52 -5.94 -22.22 -8.20
CA PRO A 52 -6.60 -21.25 -7.30
C PRO A 52 -5.85 -21.04 -5.97
N LYS A 53 -4.93 -21.94 -5.62
CA LYS A 53 -4.12 -21.87 -4.38
C LYS A 53 -3.03 -20.79 -4.41
N ALA A 54 -2.64 -20.30 -5.59
CA ALA A 54 -1.57 -19.32 -5.73
C ALA A 54 -2.03 -17.86 -5.62
N LYS A 55 -3.35 -17.62 -5.44
CA LYS A 55 -3.90 -16.27 -5.28
C LYS A 55 -3.41 -15.67 -3.96
N ARG A 56 -2.69 -14.56 -4.05
CA ARG A 56 -2.12 -13.84 -2.91
C ARG A 56 -2.17 -12.34 -3.15
N ILE A 57 -2.00 -11.60 -2.07
CA ILE A 57 -1.92 -10.14 -2.08
C ILE A 57 -0.51 -9.75 -1.67
N GLU A 58 0.14 -8.90 -2.45
CA GLU A 58 1.48 -8.40 -2.17
C GLU A 58 1.42 -6.96 -1.70
N PHE A 59 1.83 -6.71 -0.46
CA PHE A 59 1.95 -5.36 0.09
C PHE A 59 3.39 -4.88 -0.05
N ARG A 60 3.63 -3.80 -0.81
CA ARG A 60 4.97 -3.36 -1.23
C ARG A 60 5.54 -2.20 -0.41
N CYS A 61 4.74 -1.67 0.50
CA CYS A 61 5.14 -0.61 1.42
C CYS A 61 6.18 -1.04 2.47
N PRO A 62 6.14 -2.25 3.05
CA PRO A 62 7.09 -2.65 4.09
C PRO A 62 8.52 -2.63 3.60
N ASP A 63 9.43 -2.28 4.51
CA ASP A 63 10.86 -2.24 4.27
C ASP A 63 11.60 -3.08 5.33
N PRO A 64 12.85 -3.50 5.07
CA PRO A 64 13.58 -4.42 5.95
C PRO A 64 13.98 -3.82 7.30
N SER A 65 13.78 -2.51 7.53
CA SER A 65 13.98 -1.90 8.85
C SER A 65 12.84 -2.20 9.83
N SER A 66 11.71 -2.70 9.34
CA SER A 66 10.59 -3.09 10.19
C SER A 66 10.82 -4.43 10.89
N ASN A 67 10.32 -4.55 12.11
CA ASN A 67 10.30 -5.83 12.80
C ASN A 67 9.26 -6.76 12.12
N PRO A 68 9.66 -7.91 11.55
CA PRO A 68 8.76 -8.77 10.79
C PRO A 68 7.59 -9.30 11.63
N TYR A 69 7.79 -9.52 12.93
CA TYR A 69 6.72 -9.96 13.83
C TYR A 69 5.62 -8.89 13.93
N LEU A 70 6.01 -7.63 14.15
CA LEU A 70 5.06 -6.52 14.23
C LEU A 70 4.42 -6.21 12.87
N ALA A 71 5.20 -6.29 11.79
CA ALA A 71 4.71 -6.06 10.44
C ALA A 71 3.65 -7.10 10.05
N PHE A 72 3.90 -8.40 10.26
CA PHE A 72 2.93 -9.44 9.92
C PHE A 72 1.69 -9.41 10.83
N SER A 73 1.87 -9.23 12.14
CA SER A 73 0.74 -9.12 13.07
C SER A 73 -0.16 -7.94 12.72
N SER A 74 0.40 -6.77 12.40
CA SER A 74 -0.38 -5.59 12.06
C SER A 74 -1.12 -5.73 10.73
N ILE A 75 -0.46 -6.27 9.70
CA ILE A 75 -1.09 -6.55 8.40
C ILE A 75 -2.26 -7.54 8.57
N LEU A 76 -2.09 -8.59 9.37
CA LEU A 76 -3.14 -9.56 9.65
C LEU A 76 -4.33 -8.92 10.37
N MET A 77 -4.08 -8.12 11.41
CA MET A 77 -5.14 -7.43 12.15
C MET A 77 -5.91 -6.44 11.26
N ALA A 78 -5.22 -5.71 10.39
CA ALA A 78 -5.86 -4.82 9.43
C ALA A 78 -6.70 -5.58 8.38
N GLY A 79 -6.25 -6.77 7.97
CA GLY A 79 -7.03 -7.66 7.10
C GLY A 79 -8.28 -8.20 7.77
N LEU A 80 -8.16 -8.68 9.01
CA LEU A 80 -9.28 -9.19 9.81
C LEU A 80 -10.33 -8.11 10.08
N ASP A 81 -9.90 -6.89 10.39
CA ASP A 81 -10.82 -5.76 10.58
C ASP A 81 -11.58 -5.41 9.28
N GLY A 82 -10.90 -5.50 8.13
CA GLY A 82 -11.52 -5.32 6.82
C GLY A 82 -12.62 -6.34 6.54
N VAL A 83 -12.37 -7.62 6.86
CA VAL A 83 -13.36 -8.70 6.70
C VAL A 83 -14.54 -8.53 7.66
N LYS A 84 -14.25 -8.27 8.95
CA LYS A 84 -15.29 -8.14 9.98
C LYS A 84 -16.25 -6.97 9.69
N ASN A 85 -15.73 -5.85 9.19
CA ASN A 85 -16.50 -4.65 8.92
C ASN A 85 -16.96 -4.53 7.46
N ASN A 86 -16.73 -5.56 6.62
CA ASN A 86 -17.04 -5.56 5.18
C ASN A 86 -16.60 -4.25 4.47
N ILE A 87 -15.34 -3.85 4.70
CA ILE A 87 -14.82 -2.59 4.16
C ILE A 87 -14.55 -2.75 2.67
N ASP A 88 -15.21 -1.93 1.86
CA ASP A 88 -14.94 -1.84 0.41
C ASP A 88 -13.53 -1.27 0.16
N PRO A 89 -12.63 -1.99 -0.53
CA PRO A 89 -11.30 -1.50 -0.88
C PRO A 89 -11.30 -0.40 -1.96
N GLY A 90 -12.43 -0.10 -2.61
CA GLY A 90 -12.54 0.89 -3.69
C GLY A 90 -12.34 0.27 -5.07
N GLN A 91 -12.23 1.08 -6.12
CA GLN A 91 -12.01 0.60 -7.49
C GLN A 91 -10.53 0.27 -7.78
N PRO A 92 -10.24 -0.77 -8.60
CA PRO A 92 -8.88 -1.08 -9.01
C PRO A 92 -8.33 0.04 -9.89
N THR A 93 -7.05 0.37 -9.73
CA THR A 93 -6.38 1.41 -10.50
C THR A 93 -5.39 0.83 -11.49
N ASP A 94 -5.80 0.65 -12.75
CA ASP A 94 -4.89 0.12 -13.79
C ASP A 94 -4.15 1.20 -14.57
N ILE A 95 -4.13 2.42 -14.04
CA ILE A 95 -3.42 3.57 -14.62
C ILE A 95 -1.99 3.62 -14.07
N ASN A 96 -1.01 3.96 -14.92
CA ASN A 96 0.36 4.27 -14.49
C ASN A 96 0.33 5.51 -13.57
N ILE A 97 0.52 5.29 -12.27
CA ILE A 97 0.39 6.33 -11.23
C ILE A 97 1.46 7.43 -11.39
N TYR A 98 2.58 7.15 -12.08
CA TYR A 98 3.64 8.13 -12.34
C TYR A 98 3.28 9.19 -13.39
N GLU A 99 2.44 8.85 -14.36
CA GLU A 99 2.05 9.75 -15.46
C GLU A 99 0.73 10.47 -15.16
N ALA A 100 0.04 10.08 -14.08
CA ALA A 100 -1.17 10.74 -13.65
C ALA A 100 -0.85 12.16 -13.16
N PRO A 101 -1.49 13.21 -13.70
CA PRO A 101 -1.29 14.57 -13.20
C PRO A 101 -1.67 14.65 -11.71
N ALA A 102 -0.86 15.40 -10.96
CA ALA A 102 -0.98 15.53 -9.50
C ALA A 102 -2.40 15.92 -9.04
N ASP A 103 -3.13 16.67 -9.87
CA ASP A 103 -4.51 17.11 -9.64
C ASP A 103 -5.53 15.96 -9.57
N ILE A 104 -5.31 14.87 -10.31
CA ILE A 104 -6.19 13.68 -10.30
C ILE A 104 -5.96 12.84 -9.04
N LEU A 105 -4.73 12.85 -8.53
CA LEU A 105 -4.34 12.13 -7.32
C LEU A 105 -4.84 12.81 -6.05
N GLU A 106 -4.93 14.15 -6.02
CA GLU A 106 -5.46 14.88 -4.86
C GLU A 106 -6.99 14.95 -4.80
N LYS A 107 -7.68 15.01 -5.95
CA LYS A 107 -9.15 15.11 -5.99
C LYS A 107 -9.88 13.81 -5.64
N ASN A 108 -9.23 12.68 -5.88
CA ASN A 108 -9.78 11.39 -5.53
C ASN A 108 -9.41 11.07 -4.08
N SER A 109 -10.32 11.34 -3.13
CA SER A 109 -10.19 11.02 -1.69
C SER A 109 -9.83 9.55 -1.39
N PHE A 110 -9.89 8.68 -2.39
CA PHE A 110 -9.45 7.28 -2.34
C PHE A 110 -7.92 7.12 -2.45
N TYR A 111 -7.20 8.03 -3.13
CA TYR A 111 -5.73 8.04 -3.18
C TYR A 111 -5.21 8.83 -1.99
N SER A 112 -5.22 8.20 -0.81
CA SER A 112 -4.46 8.75 0.30
C SER A 112 -2.97 8.66 -0.02
N ARG A 113 -2.31 9.82 -0.08
CA ARG A 113 -0.85 9.90 -0.24
C ARG A 113 -0.21 9.30 1.01
N ILE A 114 0.80 8.45 0.81
CA ILE A 114 1.57 7.91 1.93
C ILE A 114 2.22 9.09 2.66
N PRO A 115 2.08 9.20 4.01
CA PRO A 115 2.73 10.28 4.75
C PRO A 115 4.24 10.24 4.48
N CYS A 116 4.83 11.39 4.12
CA CYS A 116 6.25 11.50 3.80
C CYS A 116 7.15 11.54 5.06
N ARG A 117 6.56 11.53 6.27
CA ARG A 117 7.27 11.50 7.55
C ARG A 117 6.54 10.59 8.53
N SER A 118 7.28 9.88 9.38
CA SER A 118 6.71 9.01 10.43
C SER A 118 5.96 9.79 11.51
N THR A 119 6.26 11.08 11.67
CA THR A 119 5.60 11.99 12.61
C THR A 119 4.81 13.05 11.85
N ARG A 120 3.52 12.78 11.58
CA ARG A 120 2.56 13.87 11.55
C ARG A 120 2.20 14.15 13.01
N SER A 121 2.87 15.11 13.63
CA SER A 121 2.20 15.86 14.69
C SER A 121 0.91 16.40 14.07
N THR A 122 -0.20 16.08 14.71
CA THR A 122 -1.57 16.58 14.45
C THR A 122 -1.62 18.00 13.93
#